data_AF-A0A1M4ZJB3-F1
#
_entry.id   AF-A0A1M4ZJB3-F1
#
_cell.length_a   1.000
_cell.length_b   1.000
_cell.length_c   1.000
_cell.angle_alpha   90.00
_cell.angle_beta   90.00
_cell.angle_gamma   90.00
#
_symmetry.space_group_name_H-M   'P 1'
#
loop_
_entity.id
_entity.type
_entity.pdbx_description
1 polymer ?
#
loop_
_entity_poly.entity_id
_entity_poly.type
_entity_poly.pdbx_seq_one_letter_code
_entity_poly.pdbx_strand_id
1 'polypeptide(L)'
;MQFRLLLLCLPLWISCQNTPTTPITVAKETPVTDTLLFPKSAEGSYSQQKKVVQDMRKGLRPSDSNNETSRVFTAIMVQHLIPHWIGTPWSFEGHPEQPGTQPVACSYFVATVLRDAGVVSNRYRMAQLGPEDEARYLSEKDAILTLSFSDVDSGKKLLAEKIPEGIHFIGFGDLHVGFIYRKGNQMVFIHSYYKDKIGVIIDPVENSPLWEICRRFYVYPLSGNTPFLQRWKTKKAA
;
A
#
# COMPACT_ATOMS: atom_id res chain seq x y z
N MET A 1 -31.16 81.10 25.08
CA MET A 1 -31.98 79.87 25.04
C MET A 1 -31.17 78.79 24.33
N GLN A 2 -30.50 77.88 25.06
CA GLN A 2 -30.14 76.55 24.59
C GLN A 2 -29.47 75.73 25.70
N PHE A 3 -29.58 74.41 25.54
CA PHE A 3 -29.68 73.36 26.54
C PHE A 3 -28.39 73.05 27.34
N ARG A 4 -28.56 72.72 28.63
CA ARG A 4 -27.61 71.92 29.41
C ARG A 4 -27.65 70.47 28.93
N LEU A 5 -26.49 69.87 28.67
CA LEU A 5 -26.33 68.42 28.54
C LEU A 5 -25.17 67.97 29.44
N LEU A 6 -25.50 67.31 30.55
CA LEU A 6 -24.55 66.56 31.38
C LEU A 6 -24.26 65.23 30.68
N LEU A 7 -23.00 64.96 30.34
CA LEU A 7 -22.51 63.64 29.94
C LEU A 7 -21.55 63.13 31.01
N LEU A 8 -22.06 62.20 31.82
CA LEU A 8 -21.31 61.38 32.77
C LEU A 8 -20.39 60.43 31.99
N CYS A 9 -19.07 60.58 32.14
CA CYS A 9 -18.09 59.58 31.74
C CYS A 9 -18.01 58.50 32.82
N LEU A 10 -18.52 57.31 32.54
CA LEU A 10 -18.27 56.09 33.32
C LEU A 10 -17.10 55.33 32.66
N PRO A 11 -16.02 55.00 33.40
CA PRO A 11 -14.89 54.26 32.87
C PRO A 11 -15.22 52.76 32.77
N LEU A 12 -15.21 52.22 31.55
CA LEU A 12 -15.26 50.77 31.32
C LEU A 12 -13.86 50.17 31.53
N TRP A 13 -13.63 49.68 32.74
CA TRP A 13 -12.51 48.79 33.06
C TRP A 13 -12.79 47.41 32.45
N ILE A 14 -12.10 47.07 31.36
CA ILE A 14 -12.06 45.71 30.83
C ILE A 14 -11.10 44.92 31.71
N SER A 15 -11.68 44.13 32.62
CA SER A 15 -10.97 43.17 33.45
C SER A 15 -10.58 41.95 32.60
N CYS A 16 -9.27 41.75 32.38
CA CYS A 16 -8.75 40.47 31.88
C CYS A 16 -8.82 39.43 33.00
N GLN A 17 -9.75 38.49 32.92
CA GLN A 17 -9.73 37.30 33.75
C GLN A 17 -8.76 36.28 33.14
N ASN A 18 -7.59 36.13 33.77
CA ASN A 18 -6.68 35.03 33.48
C ASN A 18 -7.30 33.73 33.99
N THR A 19 -7.72 32.85 33.07
CA THR A 19 -8.10 31.48 33.41
C THR A 19 -6.81 30.67 33.66
N PRO A 20 -6.65 29.99 34.80
CA PRO A 20 -5.50 29.12 35.02
C PRO A 20 -5.58 27.94 34.05
N THR A 21 -4.63 27.85 33.12
CA THR A 21 -4.49 26.69 32.24
C THR A 21 -3.88 25.55 33.05
N THR A 22 -4.68 24.52 33.34
CA THR A 22 -4.18 23.27 33.91
C THR A 22 -3.11 22.70 32.99
N PRO A 23 -1.92 22.32 33.47
CA PRO A 23 -0.90 21.72 32.63
C PRO A 23 -1.41 20.39 32.10
N ILE A 24 -1.67 20.31 30.80
CA ILE A 24 -1.86 19.04 30.12
C ILE A 24 -0.52 18.32 30.23
N THR A 25 -0.49 17.28 31.06
CA THR A 25 0.62 16.36 31.11
C THR A 25 0.65 15.66 29.77
N VAL A 26 1.54 16.13 28.88
CA VAL A 26 1.84 15.48 27.60
C VAL A 26 2.32 14.08 27.95
N ALA A 27 1.46 13.09 27.73
CA ALA A 27 1.84 11.70 27.80
C ALA A 27 3.02 11.52 26.85
N LYS A 28 4.13 11.03 27.39
CA LYS A 28 5.35 10.75 26.65
C LYS A 28 5.02 9.72 25.57
N GLU A 29 4.80 10.17 24.34
CA GLU A 29 4.64 9.29 23.18
C GLU A 29 5.87 8.39 23.12
N THR A 30 5.64 7.10 23.27
CA THR A 30 6.68 6.11 23.06
C THR A 30 6.94 6.06 21.55
N PRO A 31 8.19 6.15 21.06
CA PRO A 31 8.45 6.07 19.63
C PRO A 31 8.13 4.65 19.16
N VAL A 32 6.91 4.44 18.67
CA VAL A 32 6.56 3.26 17.89
C VAL A 32 7.47 3.34 16.67
N THR A 33 8.40 2.40 16.53
CA THR A 33 9.29 2.32 15.36
C THR A 33 8.45 1.82 14.19
N ASP A 34 7.60 2.71 13.68
CA ASP A 34 6.55 2.51 12.69
C ASP A 34 7.10 2.65 11.27
N THR A 35 8.33 2.17 11.07
CA THR A 35 9.05 2.29 9.81
C THR A 35 8.68 1.11 8.91
N LEU A 36 8.46 1.38 7.62
CA LEU A 36 8.40 0.35 6.58
C LEU A 36 9.63 -0.55 6.68
N LEU A 37 9.40 -1.84 6.90
CA LEU A 37 10.47 -2.82 7.05
C LEU A 37 10.76 -3.47 5.70
N PHE A 38 11.56 -2.80 4.88
CA PHE A 38 12.26 -3.45 3.78
C PHE A 38 13.68 -3.79 4.22
N PRO A 39 14.18 -5.01 3.93
CA PRO A 39 15.57 -5.31 4.18
C PRO A 39 16.45 -4.44 3.29
N LYS A 40 17.60 -3.98 3.81
CA LYS A 40 18.56 -3.17 3.04
C LYS A 40 19.10 -3.90 1.80
N SER A 41 19.12 -5.22 1.86
CA SER A 41 19.50 -6.11 0.77
C SER A 41 18.71 -7.41 0.91
N ALA A 42 18.41 -8.05 -0.22
CA ALA A 42 17.79 -9.36 -0.20
C ALA A 42 18.77 -10.42 0.36
N GLU A 43 18.29 -11.29 1.24
CA GLU A 43 19.11 -12.32 1.87
C GLU A 43 19.11 -13.62 1.04
N GLY A 44 20.29 -14.21 0.83
CA GLY A 44 20.42 -15.45 0.06
C GLY A 44 20.01 -15.31 -1.41
N SER A 45 19.68 -16.43 -2.05
CA SER A 45 19.18 -16.45 -3.43
C SER A 45 17.66 -16.47 -3.47
N TYR A 46 17.07 -15.94 -4.54
CA TYR A 46 15.61 -15.98 -4.74
C TYR A 46 15.05 -17.41 -4.72
N SER A 47 15.80 -18.39 -5.26
CA SER A 47 15.40 -19.79 -5.21
C SER A 47 15.42 -20.39 -3.79
N GLN A 48 16.31 -19.94 -2.91
CA GLN A 48 16.27 -20.29 -1.49
C GLN A 48 15.07 -19.64 -0.80
N GLN A 49 14.82 -18.34 -1.06
CA GLN A 49 13.67 -17.65 -0.48
C GLN A 49 12.34 -18.27 -0.91
N LYS A 50 12.20 -18.75 -2.15
CA LYS A 50 11.02 -19.52 -2.57
C LYS A 50 10.77 -20.76 -1.72
N LYS A 51 11.80 -21.42 -1.19
CA LYS A 51 11.64 -22.54 -0.25
C LYS A 51 11.23 -22.04 1.13
N VAL A 52 11.87 -20.98 1.63
CA VAL A 52 11.54 -20.34 2.91
C VAL A 52 10.07 -19.93 2.95
N VAL A 53 9.57 -19.21 1.94
CA VAL A 53 8.18 -18.74 1.92
C VAL A 53 7.17 -19.89 1.82
N GLN A 54 7.53 -20.98 1.14
CA GLN A 54 6.71 -22.19 1.11
C GLN A 54 6.60 -22.82 2.50
N ASP A 55 7.70 -22.88 3.25
CA ASP A 55 7.72 -23.46 4.59
C ASP A 55 7.03 -22.53 5.61
N MET A 56 7.21 -21.21 5.50
CA MET A 56 6.43 -20.22 6.28
C MET A 56 4.93 -20.41 6.07
N ARG A 57 4.48 -20.58 4.82
CA ARG A 57 3.07 -20.80 4.52
C ARG A 57 2.57 -22.17 5.01
N LYS A 58 3.36 -23.25 4.88
CA LYS A 58 3.00 -24.58 5.42
C LYS A 58 2.93 -24.58 6.95
N GLY A 59 3.71 -23.71 7.61
CA GLY A 59 3.68 -23.53 9.06
C GLY A 59 2.37 -22.93 9.58
N LEU A 60 1.57 -22.29 8.72
CA LEU A 60 0.26 -21.79 9.10
C LEU A 60 -0.73 -22.93 9.31
N ARG A 61 -1.37 -22.93 10.48
CA ARG A 61 -2.41 -23.89 10.86
C ARG A 61 -3.80 -23.39 10.45
N PRO A 62 -4.77 -24.28 10.25
CA PRO A 62 -6.16 -23.88 10.02
C PRO A 62 -6.71 -22.95 11.11
N SER A 63 -6.31 -23.19 12.37
CA SER A 63 -6.70 -22.41 13.55
C SER A 63 -6.02 -21.05 13.69
N ASP A 64 -4.96 -20.76 12.92
CA ASP A 64 -4.27 -19.48 13.05
C ASP A 64 -5.18 -18.34 12.59
N SER A 65 -5.12 -17.26 13.36
CA SER A 65 -5.98 -16.09 13.16
C SER A 65 -5.72 -15.42 11.82
N ASN A 66 -6.69 -14.61 11.37
CA ASN A 66 -6.50 -13.80 10.17
C ASN A 66 -5.33 -12.82 10.31
N ASN A 67 -5.14 -12.25 11.51
CA ASN A 67 -4.03 -11.32 11.76
C ASN A 67 -2.68 -12.01 11.65
N GLU A 68 -2.54 -13.23 12.16
CA GLU A 68 -1.30 -14.00 12.02
C GLU A 68 -1.06 -14.39 10.55
N THR A 69 -2.11 -14.85 9.86
CA THR A 69 -2.04 -15.18 8.43
C THR A 69 -1.64 -13.95 7.60
N SER A 70 -2.21 -12.78 7.91
CA SER A 70 -1.90 -11.48 7.31
C SER A 70 -0.45 -11.06 7.55
N ARG A 71 0.04 -11.21 8.78
CA ARG A 71 1.42 -10.92 9.16
C ARG A 71 2.40 -11.79 8.38
N VAL A 72 2.15 -13.10 8.31
CA VAL A 72 2.99 -14.05 7.54
C VAL A 72 2.96 -13.74 6.05
N PHE A 73 1.79 -13.49 5.47
CA PHE A 73 1.67 -13.10 4.06
C PHE A 73 2.46 -11.82 3.76
N THR A 74 2.32 -10.80 4.61
CA THR A 74 3.04 -9.53 4.47
C THR A 74 4.55 -9.75 4.54
N ALA A 75 5.04 -10.52 5.52
CA ALA A 75 6.46 -10.84 5.64
C ALA A 75 7.01 -11.56 4.39
N ILE A 76 6.29 -12.57 3.89
CA ILE A 76 6.64 -13.27 2.64
C ILE A 76 6.84 -12.26 1.49
N MET A 77 5.89 -11.34 1.31
CA MET A 77 5.95 -10.36 0.23
C MET A 77 7.11 -9.39 0.41
N VAL A 78 7.16 -8.67 1.54
CA VAL A 78 8.02 -7.49 1.72
C VAL A 78 9.43 -7.80 2.22
N GLN A 79 9.64 -8.97 2.85
CA GLN A 79 10.94 -9.37 3.40
C GLN A 79 11.64 -10.44 2.55
N HIS A 80 10.88 -11.33 1.90
CA HIS A 80 11.46 -12.49 1.22
C HIS A 80 11.39 -12.45 -0.31
N LEU A 81 10.34 -11.90 -0.91
CA LEU A 81 10.17 -11.94 -2.37
C LEU A 81 10.53 -10.63 -3.05
N ILE A 82 9.81 -9.55 -2.74
CA ILE A 82 9.97 -8.23 -3.38
C ILE A 82 11.42 -7.73 -3.34
N PRO A 83 12.18 -7.85 -2.23
CA PRO A 83 13.54 -7.33 -2.17
C PRO A 83 14.49 -7.85 -3.25
N HIS A 84 14.30 -9.09 -3.72
CA HIS A 84 15.13 -9.63 -4.80
C HIS A 84 14.80 -9.03 -6.16
N TRP A 85 13.58 -8.52 -6.35
CA TRP A 85 13.16 -7.95 -7.61
C TRP A 85 13.66 -6.53 -7.82
N ILE A 86 13.92 -5.78 -6.73
CA ILE A 86 14.41 -4.39 -6.79
C ILE A 86 15.63 -4.29 -7.71
N GLY A 87 15.57 -3.35 -8.65
CA GLY A 87 16.60 -3.15 -9.68
C GLY A 87 16.51 -4.05 -10.90
N THR A 88 15.56 -5.00 -10.97
CA THR A 88 15.26 -5.73 -12.21
C THR A 88 14.74 -4.73 -13.25
N PRO A 89 15.40 -4.53 -14.41
CA PRO A 89 15.01 -3.50 -15.38
C PRO A 89 13.59 -3.69 -15.92
N TRP A 90 13.02 -2.66 -16.52
CA TRP A 90 11.71 -2.77 -17.16
C TRP A 90 11.79 -3.09 -18.67
N SER A 91 10.86 -3.92 -19.14
CA SER A 91 10.49 -4.04 -20.56
C SER A 91 8.99 -4.35 -20.66
N PHE A 92 8.31 -3.82 -21.68
CA PHE A 92 6.90 -4.10 -21.94
C PHE A 92 6.62 -5.60 -22.14
N GLU A 93 7.52 -6.29 -22.84
CA GLU A 93 7.44 -7.74 -23.09
C GLU A 93 8.09 -8.56 -21.98
N GLY A 94 8.62 -7.90 -20.94
CA GLY A 94 9.41 -8.54 -19.90
C GLY A 94 8.58 -9.48 -19.02
N HIS A 95 8.90 -10.78 -19.04
CA HIS A 95 8.21 -11.79 -18.23
C HIS A 95 9.16 -12.85 -17.63
N PRO A 96 10.29 -12.47 -17.00
CA PRO A 96 11.24 -13.41 -16.45
C PRO A 96 10.63 -14.26 -15.33
N GLU A 97 11.13 -15.48 -15.20
CA GLU A 97 10.78 -16.36 -14.08
C GLU A 97 11.54 -16.04 -12.80
N GLN A 98 12.67 -15.34 -12.90
CA GLN A 98 13.56 -15.01 -11.79
C GLN A 98 13.99 -13.54 -11.88
N PRO A 99 14.11 -12.84 -10.74
CA PRO A 99 14.54 -11.44 -10.73
C PRO A 99 15.93 -11.26 -11.34
N GLY A 100 16.16 -10.10 -11.97
CA GLY A 100 17.45 -9.71 -12.56
C GLY A 100 17.90 -10.50 -13.80
N THR A 101 17.23 -11.60 -14.17
CA THR A 101 17.64 -12.43 -15.32
C THR A 101 17.29 -11.81 -16.67
N GLN A 102 16.16 -11.11 -16.74
CA GLN A 102 15.71 -10.31 -17.88
C GLN A 102 14.86 -9.15 -17.34
N PRO A 103 14.59 -8.11 -18.16
CA PRO A 103 13.67 -7.06 -17.77
C PRO A 103 12.25 -7.58 -17.53
N VAL A 104 11.45 -6.92 -16.69
CA VAL A 104 10.10 -7.34 -16.27
C VAL A 104 9.07 -6.23 -16.44
N ALA A 105 7.90 -6.55 -17.00
CA ALA A 105 6.76 -5.63 -17.08
C ALA A 105 6.04 -5.49 -15.72
N CYS A 106 5.23 -4.45 -15.56
CA CYS A 106 4.55 -4.15 -14.30
C CYS A 106 3.61 -5.27 -13.84
N SER A 107 2.67 -5.72 -14.69
CA SER A 107 1.76 -6.81 -14.35
C SER A 107 2.46 -8.17 -14.24
N TYR A 108 3.52 -8.42 -15.03
CA TYR A 108 4.32 -9.63 -14.85
C TYR A 108 5.09 -9.65 -13.54
N PHE A 109 5.59 -8.51 -13.05
CA PHE A 109 6.19 -8.42 -11.73
C PHE A 109 5.16 -8.80 -10.64
N VAL A 110 3.98 -8.17 -10.66
CA VAL A 110 2.90 -8.46 -9.71
C VAL A 110 2.49 -9.93 -9.74
N ALA A 111 2.15 -10.46 -10.91
CA ALA A 111 1.68 -11.83 -11.08
C ALA A 111 2.75 -12.86 -10.68
N THR A 112 4.03 -12.60 -10.99
CA THR A 112 5.14 -13.50 -10.62
C THR A 112 5.34 -13.53 -9.12
N VAL A 113 5.38 -12.38 -8.46
CA VAL A 113 5.55 -12.31 -7.00
C VAL A 113 4.39 -12.98 -6.27
N LEU A 114 3.14 -12.73 -6.68
CA LEU A 114 1.97 -13.36 -6.05
C LEU A 114 1.96 -14.88 -6.24
N ARG A 115 2.28 -15.36 -7.45
CA ARG A 115 2.45 -16.80 -7.71
C ARG A 115 3.51 -17.40 -6.80
N ASP A 116 4.66 -16.73 -6.67
CA ASP A 116 5.78 -17.23 -5.85
C ASP A 116 5.51 -17.12 -4.35
N ALA A 117 4.64 -16.19 -3.92
CA ALA A 117 4.03 -16.17 -2.59
C ALA A 117 2.98 -17.28 -2.39
N GLY A 118 2.64 -17.99 -3.47
CA GLY A 118 1.75 -19.14 -3.46
C GLY A 118 0.27 -18.82 -3.68
N VAL A 119 -0.07 -17.62 -4.14
CA VAL A 119 -1.41 -17.31 -4.65
C VAL A 119 -1.69 -18.21 -5.85
N VAL A 120 -2.87 -18.84 -5.84
CA VAL A 120 -3.27 -19.74 -6.92
C VAL A 120 -3.84 -18.90 -8.05
N SER A 121 -3.01 -18.59 -9.04
CA SER A 121 -3.39 -17.81 -10.22
C SER A 121 -2.68 -18.30 -11.47
N ASN A 122 -3.29 -18.07 -12.64
CA ASN A 122 -2.58 -18.20 -13.90
C ASN A 122 -1.80 -16.90 -14.15
N ARG A 123 -0.48 -16.97 -13.94
CA ARG A 123 0.44 -15.84 -14.09
C ARG A 123 0.26 -15.09 -15.41
N TYR A 124 0.21 -15.80 -16.53
CA TYR A 124 0.13 -15.20 -17.86
C TYR A 124 -1.22 -14.53 -18.09
N ARG A 125 -2.31 -15.23 -17.77
CA ARG A 125 -3.65 -14.68 -17.90
C ARG A 125 -3.79 -13.42 -17.07
N MET A 126 -3.35 -13.45 -15.81
CA MET A 126 -3.41 -12.29 -14.92
C MET A 126 -2.58 -11.12 -15.46
N ALA A 127 -1.33 -11.37 -15.86
CA ALA A 127 -0.40 -10.33 -16.29
C ALA A 127 -0.78 -9.66 -17.64
N GLN A 128 -1.71 -10.27 -18.39
CA GLN A 128 -2.20 -9.75 -19.67
C GLN A 128 -3.50 -8.95 -19.53
N LEU A 129 -4.05 -8.84 -18.32
CA LEU A 129 -5.24 -8.03 -18.04
C LEU A 129 -4.87 -6.56 -17.86
N GLY A 130 -5.84 -5.68 -18.10
CA GLY A 130 -5.74 -4.27 -17.68
C GLY A 130 -5.87 -4.12 -16.17
N PRO A 131 -5.52 -2.95 -15.60
CA PRO A 131 -5.48 -2.76 -14.14
C PRO A 131 -6.78 -3.07 -13.39
N GLU A 132 -7.95 -2.70 -13.96
CA GLU A 132 -9.26 -3.04 -13.37
C GLU A 132 -9.50 -4.55 -13.39
N ASP A 133 -9.30 -5.18 -14.55
CA ASP A 133 -9.55 -6.61 -14.74
C ASP A 133 -8.56 -7.45 -13.93
N GLU A 134 -7.32 -7.01 -13.75
CA GLU A 134 -6.33 -7.64 -12.88
C GLU A 134 -6.78 -7.59 -11.41
N ALA A 135 -7.33 -6.45 -10.96
CA ALA A 135 -7.94 -6.33 -9.63
C ALA A 135 -9.12 -7.30 -9.46
N ARG A 136 -10.02 -7.37 -10.45
CA ARG A 136 -11.18 -8.27 -10.43
C ARG A 136 -10.78 -9.74 -10.49
N TYR A 137 -9.73 -10.05 -11.25
CA TYR A 137 -9.17 -11.39 -11.33
C TYR A 137 -8.64 -11.84 -9.97
N LEU A 138 -7.96 -10.96 -9.23
CA LEU A 138 -7.49 -11.23 -7.87
C LEU A 138 -8.63 -11.31 -6.84
N SER A 139 -9.64 -10.45 -6.99
CA SER A 139 -10.73 -10.36 -6.02
C SER A 139 -11.75 -11.48 -6.18
N GLU A 140 -11.83 -12.11 -7.35
CA GLU A 140 -12.87 -13.08 -7.71
C GLU A 140 -14.27 -12.49 -7.50
N LYS A 141 -14.92 -12.85 -6.38
CA LYS A 141 -16.26 -12.39 -5.98
C LYS A 141 -16.20 -11.29 -4.92
N ASP A 142 -15.02 -11.04 -4.35
CA ASP A 142 -14.82 -9.96 -3.38
C ASP A 142 -14.88 -8.61 -4.09
N ALA A 143 -15.34 -7.60 -3.35
CA ALA A 143 -15.36 -6.23 -3.86
C ALA A 143 -13.94 -5.69 -4.04
N ILE A 144 -13.72 -4.98 -5.15
CA ILE A 144 -12.56 -4.10 -5.32
C ILE A 144 -12.94 -2.69 -4.86
N LEU A 145 -11.97 -1.97 -4.32
CA LEU A 145 -12.11 -0.56 -4.00
C LEU A 145 -11.77 0.27 -5.24
N THR A 146 -12.78 0.90 -5.82
CA THR A 146 -12.58 1.86 -6.92
C THR A 146 -12.55 3.27 -6.36
N LEU A 147 -11.38 3.92 -6.47
CA LEU A 147 -11.20 5.32 -6.09
C LEU A 147 -11.34 6.18 -7.34
N SER A 148 -12.21 7.18 -7.31
CA SER A 148 -12.35 8.17 -8.39
C SER A 148 -12.34 9.56 -7.79
N PHE A 149 -11.57 10.46 -8.38
CA PHE A 149 -11.31 11.80 -7.85
C PHE A 149 -11.06 12.79 -8.99
N SER A 150 -11.32 14.08 -8.73
CA SER A 150 -11.18 15.15 -9.72
C SER A 150 -9.77 15.74 -9.81
N ASP A 151 -9.03 15.70 -8.71
CA ASP A 151 -7.76 16.38 -8.52
C ASP A 151 -6.82 15.55 -7.64
N VAL A 152 -5.53 15.88 -7.69
CA VAL A 152 -4.47 15.13 -7.03
C VAL A 152 -4.64 15.08 -5.51
N ASP A 153 -4.99 16.20 -4.89
CA ASP A 153 -5.05 16.31 -3.43
C ASP A 153 -6.24 15.52 -2.87
N SER A 154 -7.41 15.61 -3.51
CA SER A 154 -8.57 14.80 -3.13
C SER A 154 -8.29 13.31 -3.36
N GLY A 155 -7.58 12.93 -4.42
CA GLY A 155 -7.14 11.56 -4.68
C GLY A 155 -6.20 11.01 -3.60
N LYS A 156 -5.16 11.78 -3.23
CA LYS A 156 -4.22 11.40 -2.17
C LYS A 156 -4.91 11.23 -0.82
N LYS A 157 -5.78 12.19 -0.47
CA LYS A 157 -6.58 12.12 0.77
C LYS A 157 -7.48 10.88 0.77
N LEU A 158 -8.16 10.62 -0.35
CA LEU A 158 -9.05 9.47 -0.49
C LEU A 158 -8.28 8.15 -0.36
N LEU A 159 -7.12 8.01 -0.99
CA LEU A 159 -6.26 6.84 -0.84
C LEU A 159 -5.81 6.66 0.62
N ALA A 160 -5.32 7.72 1.27
CA ALA A 160 -4.89 7.68 2.66
C ALA A 160 -6.03 7.32 3.64
N GLU A 161 -7.26 7.74 3.35
CA GLU A 161 -8.43 7.41 4.17
C GLU A 161 -8.88 5.96 3.97
N LYS A 162 -8.88 5.46 2.72
CA LYS A 162 -9.53 4.19 2.38
C LYS A 162 -8.62 2.97 2.42
N ILE A 163 -7.30 3.13 2.30
CA ILE A 163 -6.39 1.97 2.22
C ILE A 163 -5.93 1.55 3.63
N PRO A 164 -6.32 0.37 4.14
CA PRO A 164 -5.91 -0.04 5.49
C PRO A 164 -4.42 -0.40 5.56
N GLU A 165 -3.91 -0.66 6.76
CA GLU A 165 -2.55 -1.17 6.93
C GLU A 165 -2.36 -2.51 6.20
N GLY A 166 -1.16 -2.72 5.66
CA GLY A 166 -0.78 -3.94 4.95
C GLY A 166 -0.39 -3.71 3.49
N ILE A 167 -0.22 -4.82 2.76
CA ILE A 167 0.05 -4.86 1.33
C ILE A 167 -1.24 -5.06 0.52
N HIS A 168 -1.37 -4.29 -0.55
CA HIS A 168 -2.53 -4.22 -1.44
C HIS A 168 -2.06 -4.26 -2.89
N PHE A 169 -2.86 -4.88 -3.76
CA PHE A 169 -2.73 -4.64 -5.20
C PHE A 169 -3.26 -3.25 -5.52
N ILE A 170 -2.62 -2.53 -6.45
CA ILE A 170 -3.15 -1.29 -7.01
C ILE A 170 -3.00 -1.26 -8.54
N GLY A 171 -4.06 -0.80 -9.20
CA GLY A 171 -4.11 -0.43 -10.60
C GLY A 171 -4.38 1.07 -10.77
N PHE A 172 -3.64 1.73 -11.65
CA PHE A 172 -3.74 3.16 -11.96
C PHE A 172 -4.33 3.35 -13.36
N GLY A 173 -5.59 3.77 -13.43
CA GLY A 173 -6.33 3.91 -14.68
C GLY A 173 -6.24 2.63 -15.51
N ASP A 174 -5.86 2.79 -16.79
CA ASP A 174 -5.61 1.68 -17.71
C ASP A 174 -4.12 1.47 -18.01
N LEU A 175 -3.24 2.10 -17.22
CA LEU A 175 -1.83 2.28 -17.58
C LEU A 175 -0.87 1.38 -16.81
N HIS A 176 -1.04 1.27 -15.50
CA HIS A 176 0.05 0.78 -14.66
C HIS A 176 -0.45 0.08 -13.40
N VAL A 177 0.32 -0.90 -12.92
CA VAL A 177 -0.01 -1.69 -11.72
C VAL A 177 1.19 -1.85 -10.81
N GLY A 178 0.92 -2.27 -9.57
CA GLY A 178 1.93 -2.68 -8.61
C GLY A 178 1.32 -3.00 -7.25
N PHE A 179 2.10 -2.83 -6.20
CA PHE A 179 1.64 -2.98 -4.82
C PHE A 179 1.69 -1.66 -4.07
N ILE A 180 0.69 -1.41 -3.23
CA ILE A 180 0.83 -0.45 -2.13
C ILE A 180 1.19 -1.23 -0.87
N TYR A 181 2.22 -0.78 -0.16
CA TYR A 181 2.48 -1.23 1.20
C TYR A 181 2.31 -0.06 2.16
N ARG A 182 1.34 -0.19 3.07
CA ARG A 182 1.06 0.75 4.15
C ARG A 182 1.51 0.16 5.48
N LYS A 183 2.22 0.96 6.28
CA LYS A 183 2.51 0.68 7.69
C LYS A 183 2.43 2.00 8.45
N GLY A 184 1.49 2.09 9.39
CA GLY A 184 1.17 3.36 10.04
C GLY A 184 0.83 4.48 9.05
N ASN A 185 1.57 5.58 9.15
CA ASN A 185 1.42 6.75 8.27
C ASN A 185 2.27 6.68 6.99
N GLN A 186 3.10 5.64 6.82
CA GLN A 186 3.93 5.48 5.64
C GLN A 186 3.23 4.62 4.59
N MET A 187 3.27 5.06 3.34
CA MET A 187 2.70 4.34 2.20
C MET A 187 3.63 4.43 0.99
N VAL A 188 4.07 3.27 0.50
CA VAL A 188 4.93 3.19 -0.68
C VAL A 188 4.26 2.43 -1.81
N PHE A 189 4.64 2.80 -3.03
CA PHE A 189 4.32 2.11 -4.26
C PHE A 189 5.50 1.25 -4.72
N ILE A 190 5.25 -0.04 -4.89
CA ILE A 190 6.24 -1.04 -5.31
C ILE A 190 5.84 -1.52 -6.71
N HIS A 191 6.67 -1.26 -7.71
CA HIS A 191 6.31 -1.53 -9.10
C HIS A 191 7.52 -1.65 -10.00
N SER A 192 7.35 -2.31 -11.15
CA SER A 192 8.30 -2.21 -12.27
C SER A 192 8.02 -0.96 -13.09
N TYR A 193 8.78 0.10 -12.87
CA TYR A 193 8.56 1.40 -13.50
C TYR A 193 8.98 1.43 -14.96
N TYR A 194 8.02 1.78 -15.83
CA TYR A 194 8.18 1.71 -17.28
C TYR A 194 9.06 2.82 -17.87
N LYS A 195 9.14 3.97 -17.19
CA LYS A 195 9.89 5.11 -17.71
C LYS A 195 11.39 4.85 -17.60
N ASP A 196 12.12 5.23 -18.65
CA ASP A 196 13.59 5.14 -18.73
C ASP A 196 14.16 3.74 -18.41
N LYS A 197 13.33 2.68 -18.59
CA LYS A 197 13.65 1.29 -18.28
C LYS A 197 14.09 1.04 -16.83
N ILE A 198 13.69 1.91 -15.89
CA ILE A 198 14.12 1.86 -14.48
C ILE A 198 13.84 0.51 -13.85
N GLY A 199 12.66 -0.08 -14.08
CA GLY A 199 12.36 -1.40 -13.52
C GLY A 199 11.86 -1.34 -12.08
N VAL A 200 12.06 -2.42 -11.33
CA VAL A 200 11.41 -2.59 -10.03
C VAL A 200 12.00 -1.66 -8.97
N ILE A 201 11.16 -0.79 -8.42
CA ILE A 201 11.52 0.21 -7.41
C ILE A 201 10.46 0.31 -6.32
N ILE A 202 10.80 1.04 -5.25
CA ILE A 202 9.92 1.40 -4.15
C ILE A 202 9.97 2.92 -4.01
N ASP A 203 8.85 3.58 -4.30
CA ASP A 203 8.73 5.03 -4.19
C ASP A 203 7.63 5.42 -3.18
N PRO A 204 7.73 6.57 -2.50
CA PRO A 204 6.59 7.14 -1.80
C PRO A 204 5.42 7.30 -2.76
N VAL A 205 4.25 6.73 -2.44
CA VAL A 205 3.11 6.74 -3.36
C VAL A 205 2.68 8.17 -3.71
N GLU A 206 2.81 9.09 -2.76
CA GLU A 206 2.50 10.52 -2.91
C GLU A 206 3.31 11.24 -3.99
N ASN A 207 4.48 10.71 -4.35
CA ASN A 207 5.37 11.31 -5.35
C ASN A 207 5.19 10.70 -6.75
N SER A 208 4.27 9.74 -6.90
CA SER A 208 4.07 9.06 -8.18
C SER A 208 3.55 10.04 -9.26
N PRO A 209 4.14 10.07 -10.46
CA PRO A 209 3.62 10.90 -11.56
C PRO A 209 2.25 10.42 -12.07
N LEU A 210 1.81 9.22 -11.66
CA LEU A 210 0.50 8.67 -12.03
C LEU A 210 -0.65 9.50 -11.46
N TRP A 211 -0.42 10.27 -10.40
CA TRP A 211 -1.40 11.22 -9.89
C TRP A 211 -1.80 12.28 -10.93
N GLU A 212 -0.92 12.67 -11.85
CA GLU A 212 -1.23 13.71 -12.83
C GLU A 212 -2.05 13.19 -14.02
N ILE A 213 -1.93 11.90 -14.32
CA ILE A 213 -2.48 11.31 -15.56
C ILE A 213 -3.62 10.31 -15.31
N CYS A 214 -3.80 9.84 -14.09
CA CYS A 214 -4.87 8.91 -13.73
C CYS A 214 -5.82 9.56 -12.71
N ARG A 215 -7.12 9.37 -12.92
CA ARG A 215 -8.20 9.87 -12.04
C ARG A 215 -9.04 8.76 -11.41
N ARG A 216 -8.69 7.50 -11.72
CA ARG A 216 -9.35 6.31 -11.20
C ARG A 216 -8.32 5.25 -10.83
N PHE A 217 -8.37 4.77 -9.60
CA PHE A 217 -7.53 3.66 -9.12
C PHE A 217 -8.39 2.47 -8.70
N TYR A 218 -7.83 1.28 -8.86
CA TYR A 218 -8.46 0.01 -8.49
C TYR A 218 -7.59 -0.67 -7.44
N VAL A 219 -8.11 -0.85 -6.23
CA VAL A 219 -7.35 -1.38 -5.11
C VAL A 219 -8.00 -2.65 -4.59
N TYR A 220 -7.19 -3.67 -4.36
CA TYR A 220 -7.63 -4.89 -3.71
C TYR A 220 -6.69 -5.23 -2.54
N PRO A 221 -7.20 -5.22 -1.28
CA PRO A 221 -6.40 -5.60 -0.15
C PRO A 221 -5.99 -7.07 -0.21
N LEU A 222 -4.70 -7.35 -0.03
CA LEU A 222 -4.16 -8.71 -0.03
C LEU A 222 -3.96 -9.18 1.40
N SER A 223 -3.11 -8.49 2.17
CA SER A 223 -3.07 -8.68 3.62
C SER A 223 -4.25 -7.98 4.30
N GLY A 224 -4.67 -8.48 5.46
CA GLY A 224 -5.84 -7.97 6.18
C GLY A 224 -7.18 -8.35 5.55
N ASN A 225 -7.18 -8.91 4.33
CA ASN A 225 -8.37 -9.38 3.63
C ASN A 225 -8.67 -10.84 3.98
N THR A 226 -9.64 -11.06 4.86
CA THR A 226 -9.98 -12.41 5.33
C THR A 226 -10.37 -13.37 4.20
N PRO A 227 -11.32 -13.04 3.30
CA PRO A 227 -11.61 -13.89 2.14
C PRO A 227 -10.37 -14.29 1.33
N PHE A 228 -9.54 -13.33 0.92
CA PHE A 228 -8.32 -13.60 0.18
C PHE A 228 -7.36 -14.52 0.94
N LEU A 229 -7.08 -14.20 2.20
CA LEU A 229 -6.12 -14.94 3.02
C LEU A 229 -6.59 -16.37 3.32
N GLN A 230 -7.90 -16.62 3.41
CA GLN A 230 -8.42 -17.98 3.54
C GLN A 230 -8.24 -18.80 2.26
N ARG A 231 -8.47 -18.21 1.08
CA ARG A 231 -8.20 -18.87 -0.20
C ARG A 231 -6.71 -19.16 -0.37
N TRP A 232 -5.87 -18.15 -0.09
CA TRP A 232 -4.42 -18.29 -0.07
C TRP A 232 -3.96 -19.36 0.95
N LYS A 233 -4.48 -19.40 2.17
CA LYS A 233 -4.07 -20.41 3.16
C LYS A 233 -4.45 -21.83 2.71
N THR A 234 -5.64 -22.01 2.13
CA THR A 234 -6.18 -23.33 1.80
C THR A 234 -5.82 -23.85 0.41
N LYS A 235 -5.04 -23.08 -0.38
CA LYS A 235 -4.67 -23.41 -1.78
C LYS A 235 -5.88 -23.63 -2.70
N LYS A 236 -7.03 -23.07 -2.36
CA LYS A 236 -8.14 -23.04 -3.31
C LYS A 236 -7.77 -22.03 -4.39
N ALA A 237 -7.94 -22.43 -5.65
CA ALA A 237 -8.09 -21.48 -6.75
C ALA A 237 -9.28 -20.54 -6.43
N ALA A 238 -9.24 -19.27 -6.82
CA ALA A 238 -9.15 -18.94 -8.23
C ALA A 238 -10.47 -19.34 -8.90
#